data_AF-A0A690LHI2-F1
#
_entry.id   AF-A0A690LHI2-F1
#
_cell.length_a   1.000
_cell.length_b   1.000
_cell.length_c   1.000
_cell.angle_alpha   90.00
_cell.angle_beta   90.00
_cell.angle_gamma   90.00
#
_symmetry.space_group_name_H-M   'P 1'
#
loop_
_entity.id
_entity.type
_entity.pdbx_description
1 polymer ?
#
loop_
_entity_poly.entity_id
_entity_poly.type
_entity_poly.pdbx_seq_one_letter_code
_entity_poly.pdbx_strand_id
1 'polypeptide(L)'
;NPRSENQIFSLDSINFYDVLPPISQYYMYIDPAGEKAKSDFSAITIIGKGVKGFYVIESIVKILKAQSIIKTIFNLQKIYKCRLIEIETNGGQFFLKKWLQEKSLESGVFLPLRGKNNSISKFERIESLSLAFENEELFLHKSQTMLINQLLEFPEGKNDDAPDSLAGAFLLARTKSGIKRRKHHINPVSRIRHF
;
A
#
# COMPACT_ATOMS: atom_id res chain seq x y z
N ASN A 1 -28.12 -15.69 -2.09
CA ASN A 1 -27.11 -15.90 -3.14
C ASN A 1 -26.40 -17.21 -2.85
N PRO A 2 -26.60 -18.27 -3.65
CA PRO A 2 -25.65 -19.37 -3.65
C PRO A 2 -24.29 -18.80 -4.08
N ARG A 3 -23.22 -19.20 -3.40
CA ARG A 3 -21.84 -18.80 -3.72
C ARG A 3 -21.54 -19.20 -5.18
N SER A 4 -20.96 -18.30 -5.98
CA SER A 4 -20.49 -18.64 -7.33
C SER A 4 -19.44 -19.76 -7.22
N GLU A 5 -19.44 -20.72 -8.15
CA GLU A 5 -18.47 -21.84 -8.15
C GLU A 5 -17.01 -21.36 -8.21
N ASN A 6 -16.77 -20.13 -8.68
CA ASN A 6 -15.44 -19.52 -8.81
C ASN A 6 -15.09 -18.53 -7.69
N GLN A 7 -15.92 -18.40 -6.64
CA GLN A 7 -15.69 -17.43 -5.57
C GLN A 7 -14.48 -17.83 -4.71
N ILE A 8 -13.44 -16.99 -4.70
CA ILE A 8 -12.19 -17.28 -3.99
C ILE A 8 -12.26 -16.92 -2.50
N PHE A 9 -12.96 -15.83 -2.15
CA PHE A 9 -13.06 -15.35 -0.78
C PHE A 9 -14.48 -15.43 -0.25
N SER A 10 -14.61 -15.79 1.02
CA SER A 10 -15.86 -15.74 1.77
C SER A 10 -15.67 -14.96 3.06
N LEU A 11 -16.76 -14.49 3.68
CA LEU A 11 -16.66 -13.81 4.98
C LEU A 11 -16.07 -14.73 6.05
N ASP A 12 -16.39 -16.02 5.99
CA ASP A 12 -15.91 -17.02 6.95
C ASP A 12 -14.40 -17.29 6.81
N SER A 13 -13.85 -17.08 5.60
CA SER A 13 -12.42 -17.27 5.34
C SER A 13 -11.58 -16.03 5.63
N ILE A 14 -12.17 -14.86 5.92
CA ILE A 14 -11.42 -13.62 6.18
C ILE A 14 -11.22 -13.45 7.68
N ASN A 15 -9.97 -13.27 8.11
CA ASN A 15 -9.67 -12.95 9.51
C ASN A 15 -9.92 -11.48 9.79
N PHE A 16 -10.61 -11.21 10.90
CA PHE A 16 -10.88 -9.85 11.37
C PHE A 16 -10.20 -9.58 12.70
N TYR A 17 -9.81 -8.32 12.92
CA TYR A 17 -9.43 -7.81 14.23
C TYR A 17 -10.41 -6.72 14.69
N ASP A 18 -10.71 -6.69 15.99
CA ASP A 18 -11.49 -5.60 16.60
C ASP A 18 -10.58 -4.60 17.33
N VAL A 19 -9.52 -5.08 18.00
CA VAL A 19 -8.50 -4.25 18.66
C VAL A 19 -7.18 -4.42 17.94
N LEU A 20 -6.61 -3.31 17.46
CA LEU A 20 -5.32 -3.33 16.79
C LEU A 20 -4.21 -3.70 17.79
N PRO A 21 -3.44 -4.78 17.57
CA PRO A 21 -2.34 -5.12 18.44
C PRO A 21 -1.16 -4.16 18.24
N PRO A 22 -0.15 -4.20 19.12
CA PRO A 22 1.08 -3.44 18.93
C PRO A 22 1.71 -3.73 17.56
N ILE A 23 1.89 -2.67 16.76
CA ILE A 23 2.49 -2.74 15.44
C ILE A 23 3.95 -2.31 15.53
N SER A 24 4.83 -3.17 15.01
CA SER A 24 6.27 -2.91 14.98
C SER A 24 6.69 -2.01 13.84
N GLN A 25 6.06 -2.18 12.66
CA GLN A 25 6.42 -1.50 11.42
C GLN A 25 5.19 -1.34 10.54
N TYR A 26 5.06 -0.18 9.90
CA TYR A 26 4.05 0.08 8.89
C TYR A 26 4.67 0.11 7.50
N TYR A 27 3.89 -0.30 6.51
CA TYR A 27 4.23 -0.28 5.09
C TYR A 27 3.08 0.31 4.31
N MET A 28 3.39 0.99 3.22
CA MET A 28 2.40 1.62 2.36
C MET A 28 2.60 1.14 0.93
N TYR A 29 1.53 0.67 0.31
CA TYR A 29 1.49 0.38 -1.11
C TYR A 29 0.52 1.33 -1.79
N ILE A 30 0.92 1.87 -2.94
CA ILE A 30 0.13 2.77 -3.76
C ILE A 30 0.03 2.17 -5.14
N ASP A 31 -1.19 1.92 -5.58
CA ASP A 31 -1.55 1.61 -6.96
C ASP A 31 -2.24 2.85 -7.54
N PRO A 32 -1.51 3.72 -8.26
CA PRO A 32 -2.10 4.92 -8.83
C PRO A 32 -2.95 4.57 -10.04
N ALA A 33 -3.99 5.36 -10.26
CA ALA A 33 -4.71 5.38 -11.54
C ALA A 33 -3.76 5.80 -12.69
N GLY A 34 -3.96 5.24 -13.89
CA GLY A 34 -3.20 5.61 -15.09
C GLY A 34 -3.54 7.01 -15.62
N GLU A 35 -2.64 7.63 -16.41
CA GLU A 35 -2.81 9.00 -16.92
C GLU A 35 -3.97 9.17 -17.94
N LYS A 36 -4.46 8.08 -18.54
CA LYS A 36 -5.40 8.14 -19.68
C LYS A 36 -6.88 8.12 -19.30
N ALA A 37 -7.23 7.77 -18.07
CA ALA A 37 -8.63 7.60 -17.69
C ALA A 37 -9.00 8.56 -16.56
N LYS A 38 -9.84 9.54 -16.91
CA LYS A 38 -10.34 10.58 -16.00
C LYS A 38 -11.19 10.06 -14.83
N SER A 39 -11.48 8.75 -14.77
CA SER A 39 -12.30 8.11 -13.73
C SER A 39 -11.66 6.91 -13.04
N ASP A 40 -10.36 6.67 -13.22
CA ASP A 40 -9.72 5.51 -12.60
C ASP A 40 -9.48 5.76 -11.10
N PHE A 41 -9.75 4.74 -10.31
CA PHE A 41 -9.54 4.76 -8.87
C PHE A 41 -8.06 4.58 -8.57
N SER A 42 -7.54 5.36 -7.62
CA SER A 42 -6.24 5.07 -7.01
C SER A 42 -6.47 4.34 -5.70
N ALA A 43 -5.70 3.28 -5.46
CA ALA A 43 -5.77 2.49 -4.26
C ALA A 43 -4.52 2.65 -3.40
N ILE A 44 -4.71 2.98 -2.13
CA ILE A 44 -3.64 3.10 -1.14
C ILE A 44 -3.96 2.15 0.01
N THR A 45 -3.02 1.27 0.33
CA THR A 45 -3.13 0.35 1.45
C THR A 45 -1.99 0.59 2.43
N ILE A 46 -2.34 0.71 3.72
CA ILE A 46 -1.36 0.67 4.82
C ILE A 46 -1.53 -0.63 5.58
N ILE A 47 -0.42 -1.34 5.74
CA ILE A 47 -0.38 -2.60 6.48
C ILE A 47 0.65 -2.52 7.60
N GLY A 48 0.25 -2.98 8.78
CA GLY A 48 1.07 -3.04 9.98
C GLY A 48 1.57 -4.45 10.24
N LYS A 49 2.85 -4.61 10.57
CA LYS A 49 3.42 -5.87 11.04
C LYS A 49 3.26 -6.00 12.56
N GLY A 50 2.29 -6.81 12.98
CA GLY A 50 2.08 -7.19 14.38
C GLY A 50 2.86 -8.45 14.76
N VAL A 51 2.63 -8.94 15.98
CA VAL A 51 3.29 -10.14 16.52
C VAL A 51 2.80 -11.41 15.83
N LYS A 52 1.50 -11.50 15.55
CA LYS A 52 0.86 -12.70 14.98
C LYS A 52 0.72 -12.69 13.45
N GLY A 53 0.92 -11.54 12.81
CA GLY A 53 0.67 -11.40 11.38
C GLY A 53 0.62 -9.94 10.95
N PHE A 54 -0.06 -9.70 9.84
CA PHE A 54 -0.17 -8.43 9.17
C PHE A 54 -1.60 -7.89 9.26
N TYR A 55 -1.73 -6.62 9.61
CA TYR A 55 -2.99 -5.97 9.92
C TYR A 55 -3.21 -4.84 8.93
N VAL A 56 -4.30 -4.89 8.16
CA VAL A 56 -4.67 -3.80 7.27
C VAL A 56 -5.18 -2.65 8.11
N ILE A 57 -4.50 -1.51 8.05
CA ILE A 57 -4.77 -0.33 8.86
C ILE A 57 -5.66 0.64 8.10
N GLU A 58 -5.30 0.91 6.84
CA GLU A 58 -6.03 1.79 5.93
C GLU A 58 -6.21 1.07 4.59
N SER A 59 -7.40 1.19 4.01
CA SER A 59 -7.68 0.81 2.63
C SER A 59 -8.49 1.94 1.98
N ILE A 60 -7.83 2.68 1.11
CA ILE A 60 -8.39 3.88 0.48
C ILE A 60 -8.46 3.63 -1.02
N VAL A 61 -9.67 3.57 -1.58
CA VAL A 61 -9.88 3.53 -3.03
C VAL A 61 -10.73 4.73 -3.43
N LYS A 62 -10.13 5.69 -4.14
CA LYS A 62 -10.78 6.94 -4.52
C LYS A 62 -10.24 7.44 -5.86
N ILE A 63 -11.10 8.11 -6.63
CA ILE A 63 -10.65 8.89 -7.79
C ILE A 63 -9.89 10.10 -7.24
N LEU A 64 -8.56 10.09 -7.38
CA LEU A 64 -7.68 11.14 -6.87
C LEU A 64 -6.88 11.76 -8.01
N LYS A 65 -6.87 13.10 -8.07
CA LYS A 65 -5.90 13.82 -8.90
C LYS A 65 -4.49 13.62 -8.32
N ALA A 66 -3.46 13.67 -9.16
CA ALA A 66 -2.07 13.47 -8.75
C ALA A 66 -1.66 14.28 -7.49
N GLN A 67 -2.03 15.57 -7.41
CA GLN A 67 -1.76 16.41 -6.23
C GLN A 67 -2.45 15.90 -4.95
N SER A 68 -3.66 15.35 -5.07
CA SER A 68 -4.40 14.78 -3.94
C SER A 68 -3.78 13.46 -3.45
N ILE A 69 -3.24 12.65 -4.38
CA ILE A 69 -2.47 11.45 -4.05
C ILE A 69 -1.24 11.84 -3.22
N ILE A 70 -0.47 12.83 -3.70
CA ILE A 70 0.71 13.34 -2.99
C ILE A 70 0.34 13.78 -1.57
N LYS A 71 -0.64 14.68 -1.41
CA LYS A 71 -1.08 15.15 -0.09
C LYS A 71 -1.49 14.00 0.84
N THR A 72 -2.22 13.02 0.31
CA THR A 72 -2.67 11.85 1.05
C THR A 72 -1.49 11.02 1.55
N ILE A 73 -0.51 10.72 0.68
CA ILE A 73 0.70 9.98 1.04
C ILE A 73 1.47 10.69 2.16
N PHE A 74 1.67 12.02 2.06
CA PHE A 74 2.37 12.77 3.10
C PHE A 74 1.63 12.77 4.45
N ASN A 75 0.30 12.92 4.44
CA ASN A 75 -0.49 12.87 5.67
C ASN A 75 -0.39 11.50 6.33
N LEU A 76 -0.57 10.43 5.54
CA LEU A 76 -0.43 9.07 6.02
C LEU A 76 0.99 8.78 6.52
N GLN A 77 2.02 9.29 5.85
CA GLN A 77 3.41 9.12 6.31
C GLN A 77 3.66 9.81 7.65
N LYS A 78 3.09 10.99 7.88
CA LYS A 78 3.22 11.69 9.17
C LYS A 78 2.61 10.91 10.33
N ILE A 79 1.48 10.23 10.07
CA ILE A 79 0.76 9.42 11.05
C ILE A 79 1.49 8.09 11.29
N TYR A 80 1.70 7.31 10.23
CA TYR A 80 2.13 5.92 10.34
C TYR A 80 3.64 5.72 10.26
N LYS A 81 4.39 6.71 9.76
CA LYS A 81 5.86 6.67 9.62
C LYS A 81 6.31 5.37 8.95
N CYS A 82 5.72 5.06 7.80
CA CYS A 82 5.94 3.81 7.09
C CYS A 82 7.43 3.61 6.82
N ARG A 83 7.89 2.39 7.09
CA ARG A 83 9.28 1.96 6.91
C ARG A 83 9.69 1.97 5.43
N LEU A 84 8.76 1.58 4.57
CA LEU A 84 8.93 1.53 3.13
C LEU A 84 7.58 1.83 2.47
N ILE A 85 7.65 2.62 1.41
CA ILE A 85 6.51 2.98 0.57
C ILE A 85 6.81 2.46 -0.84
N GLU A 86 5.96 1.58 -1.37
CA GLU A 86 6.04 1.15 -2.77
C GLU A 86 4.93 1.80 -3.59
N ILE A 87 5.32 2.24 -4.79
CA ILE A 87 4.40 2.80 -5.79
C ILE A 87 4.52 1.95 -7.03
N GLU A 88 3.40 1.43 -7.49
CA GLU A 88 3.32 0.79 -8.80
C GLU A 88 3.69 1.82 -9.88
N THR A 89 4.62 1.48 -10.77
CA THR A 89 5.11 2.40 -11.81
C THR A 89 4.74 1.98 -13.23
N ASN A 90 3.78 1.06 -13.36
CA ASN A 90 3.31 0.56 -14.64
C ASN A 90 2.55 1.67 -15.40
N GLY A 91 2.86 1.90 -16.68
CA GLY A 91 2.01 2.70 -17.58
C GLY A 91 2.13 4.24 -17.55
N GLY A 92 3.28 4.82 -17.15
CA GLY A 92 3.54 6.27 -17.29
C GLY A 92 3.70 7.03 -15.97
N GLN A 93 3.53 6.36 -14.83
CA GLN A 93 3.52 6.97 -13.49
C GLN A 93 4.92 7.29 -12.93
N PHE A 94 5.95 7.30 -13.78
CA PHE A 94 7.32 7.66 -13.41
C PHE A 94 7.40 9.08 -12.80
N PHE A 95 6.56 10.00 -13.29
CA PHE A 95 6.54 11.39 -12.80
C PHE A 95 6.01 11.52 -11.38
N LEU A 96 5.03 10.70 -10.96
CA LEU A 96 4.47 10.76 -9.60
C LEU A 96 5.54 10.47 -8.54
N LYS A 97 6.36 9.44 -8.75
CA LYS A 97 7.47 9.12 -7.86
C LYS A 97 8.47 10.27 -7.77
N LYS A 98 8.83 10.88 -8.91
CA LYS A 98 9.75 12.03 -8.96
C LYS A 98 9.20 13.23 -8.16
N TRP A 99 7.93 13.58 -8.38
CA TRP A 99 7.27 14.67 -7.66
C TRP A 99 7.19 14.42 -6.15
N LEU A 100 6.94 13.18 -5.73
CA LEU A 100 6.96 12.81 -4.31
C LEU A 100 8.35 13.00 -3.69
N GLN A 101 9.41 12.64 -4.41
CA GLN A 101 10.79 12.85 -3.95
C GLN A 101 11.14 14.33 -3.84
N GLU A 102 10.78 15.14 -4.84
CA GLU A 102 10.97 16.60 -4.81
C GLU A 102 10.23 17.23 -3.63
N LYS A 103 8.95 16.91 -3.45
CA LYS A 103 8.13 17.40 -2.32
C LYS A 103 8.65 16.90 -0.96
N SER A 104 9.27 15.72 -0.91
CA SER A 104 9.87 15.17 0.32
C SER A 104 11.05 16.03 0.77
N LEU A 105 11.88 16.46 -0.18
CA LEU A 105 13.00 17.37 0.08
C LEU A 105 12.50 18.75 0.53
N GLU A 106 11.52 19.32 -0.19
CA GLU A 106 10.96 20.65 0.13
C GLU A 106 10.29 20.71 1.51
N SER A 107 9.54 19.66 1.88
CA SER A 107 8.76 19.64 3.13
C SER A 107 9.53 19.13 4.34
N GLY A 108 10.74 18.58 4.14
CA GLY A 108 11.51 17.92 5.20
C GLY A 108 10.91 16.61 5.71
N VAL A 109 9.83 16.10 5.08
CA VAL A 109 9.20 14.82 5.47
C VAL A 109 9.84 13.70 4.65
N PHE A 110 10.56 12.82 5.34
CA PHE A 110 11.23 11.68 4.69
C PHE A 110 10.23 10.64 4.16
N LEU A 111 10.30 10.37 2.86
CA LEU A 111 9.56 9.31 2.19
C LEU A 111 10.50 8.18 1.71
N PRO A 112 10.52 7.00 2.36
CA PRO A 112 11.30 5.85 1.91
C PRO A 112 10.64 5.21 0.69
N LEU A 113 10.74 5.84 -0.48
CA LEU A 113 10.03 5.45 -1.70
C LEU A 113 10.80 4.45 -2.55
N ARG A 114 10.10 3.43 -3.03
CA ARG A 114 10.56 2.47 -4.04
C ARG A 114 9.51 2.34 -5.15
N GLY A 115 9.98 2.19 -6.39
CA GLY A 115 9.09 1.83 -7.51
C GLY A 115 8.93 0.32 -7.58
N LYS A 116 7.73 -0.13 -7.92
CA LYS A 116 7.39 -1.54 -8.12
C LYS A 116 6.90 -1.74 -9.55
N ASN A 117 7.49 -2.73 -10.21
CA ASN A 117 6.94 -3.32 -11.43
C ASN A 117 6.48 -4.73 -11.06
N ASN A 118 5.22 -5.03 -11.31
CA ASN A 118 4.65 -6.35 -11.07
C ASN A 118 4.89 -7.25 -12.28
N SER A 119 5.46 -8.44 -12.04
CA SER A 119 5.67 -9.48 -13.07
C SER A 119 4.64 -10.61 -13.01
N ILE A 120 3.96 -10.73 -11.87
CA ILE A 120 2.89 -11.70 -11.59
C ILE A 120 1.57 -11.04 -11.99
N SER A 121 0.62 -11.80 -12.54
CA SER A 121 -0.68 -11.24 -12.94
C SER A 121 -1.45 -10.69 -11.73
N LYS A 122 -2.36 -9.73 -11.98
CA LYS A 122 -3.21 -9.18 -10.93
C LYS A 122 -4.03 -10.29 -10.23
N PHE A 123 -4.59 -11.20 -11.03
CA PHE A 123 -5.38 -12.32 -10.52
C PHE A 123 -4.58 -13.17 -9.53
N GLU A 124 -3.40 -13.65 -9.91
CA GLU A 124 -2.55 -14.49 -9.05
C GLU A 124 -2.12 -13.75 -7.77
N ARG A 125 -1.86 -12.43 -7.85
CA ARG A 125 -1.53 -11.63 -6.67
C ARG A 125 -2.69 -11.60 -5.68
N ILE A 126 -3.90 -11.30 -6.15
CA ILE A 126 -5.09 -11.24 -5.31
C ILE A 126 -5.40 -12.64 -4.76
N GLU A 127 -5.43 -13.66 -5.62
CA GLU A 127 -5.68 -15.06 -5.23
C GLU A 127 -4.74 -15.53 -4.11
N SER A 128 -3.46 -15.13 -4.14
CA SER A 128 -2.49 -15.48 -3.11
C SER A 128 -2.84 -15.00 -1.68
N LEU A 129 -3.76 -14.03 -1.55
CA LEU A 129 -4.29 -13.59 -0.27
C LEU A 129 -5.15 -14.68 0.40
N SER A 130 -5.76 -15.60 -0.36
CA SER A 130 -6.58 -16.69 0.19
C SER A 130 -5.75 -17.55 1.17
N LEU A 131 -4.54 -17.94 0.75
CA LEU A 131 -3.58 -18.65 1.59
C LEU A 131 -3.11 -17.81 2.79
N ALA A 132 -2.98 -16.49 2.65
CA ALA A 132 -2.62 -15.62 3.77
C ALA A 132 -3.73 -15.56 4.82
N PHE A 133 -4.99 -15.61 4.40
CA PHE A 133 -6.12 -15.72 5.31
C PHE A 133 -6.23 -17.11 5.93
N GLU A 134 -6.09 -18.17 5.15
CA GLU A 134 -6.10 -19.56 5.64
C GLU A 134 -5.03 -19.82 6.71
N ASN A 135 -3.83 -19.24 6.53
CA ASN A 135 -2.73 -19.34 7.49
C ASN A 135 -2.84 -18.38 8.68
N GLU A 136 -3.94 -17.64 8.82
CA GLU A 136 -4.13 -16.62 9.86
C GLU A 136 -3.00 -15.57 9.90
N GLU A 137 -2.44 -15.23 8.74
CA GLU A 137 -1.33 -14.26 8.63
C GLU A 137 -1.80 -12.85 8.29
N LEU A 138 -3.01 -12.70 7.74
CA LEU A 138 -3.56 -11.43 7.28
C LEU A 138 -4.91 -11.14 7.95
N PHE A 139 -5.05 -9.92 8.49
CA PHE A 139 -6.22 -9.50 9.25
C PHE A 139 -6.77 -8.17 8.73
N LEU A 140 -8.09 -8.12 8.53
CA LEU A 140 -8.83 -6.92 8.13
C LEU A 140 -9.58 -6.31 9.32
N HIS A 141 -9.94 -5.04 9.21
CA HIS A 141 -10.91 -4.42 10.12
C HIS A 141 -12.28 -4.38 9.44
N LYS A 142 -13.36 -4.67 10.18
CA LYS A 142 -14.73 -4.73 9.62
C LYS A 142 -15.20 -3.41 8.99
N SER A 143 -14.60 -2.27 9.37
CA SER A 143 -14.91 -0.97 8.74
C SER A 143 -14.41 -0.85 7.30
N GLN A 144 -13.56 -1.77 6.82
CA GLN A 144 -12.99 -1.76 5.46
C GLN A 144 -13.98 -2.37 4.45
N THR A 145 -15.23 -1.91 4.50
CA THR A 145 -16.37 -2.51 3.79
C THR A 145 -16.15 -2.61 2.28
N MET A 146 -15.55 -1.60 1.66
CA MET A 146 -15.26 -1.61 0.22
C MET A 146 -14.24 -2.69 -0.16
N LEU A 147 -13.16 -2.84 0.62
CA LEU A 147 -12.17 -3.90 0.40
C LEU A 147 -12.79 -5.28 0.59
N ILE A 148 -13.57 -5.44 1.66
CA ILE A 148 -14.26 -6.70 1.96
C ILE A 148 -15.21 -7.05 0.81
N ASN A 149 -16.04 -6.12 0.35
CA ASN A 149 -16.98 -6.36 -0.74
C ASN A 149 -16.26 -6.75 -2.04
N GLN A 150 -15.18 -6.04 -2.41
CA GLN A 150 -14.41 -6.38 -3.60
C GLN A 150 -13.74 -7.77 -3.49
N LEU A 151 -13.26 -8.17 -2.31
CA LEU A 151 -12.75 -9.53 -2.08
C LEU A 151 -13.85 -10.57 -2.27
N LEU A 152 -15.04 -10.35 -1.70
CA LEU A 152 -16.17 -11.28 -1.82
C LEU A 152 -16.70 -11.40 -3.24
N GLU A 153 -16.60 -10.34 -4.05
CA GLU A 153 -17.01 -10.36 -5.45
C GLU A 153 -15.91 -10.92 -6.37
N PHE A 154 -14.66 -11.02 -5.92
CA PHE A 154 -13.54 -11.51 -6.71
C PHE A 154 -13.69 -13.02 -7.05
N PRO A 155 -13.39 -13.45 -8.30
CA PRO A 155 -12.80 -12.68 -9.40
C PRO A 155 -13.80 -12.02 -10.36
N GLU A 156 -15.09 -12.23 -10.17
CA GLU A 156 -16.14 -11.82 -11.13
C GLU A 156 -16.62 -10.37 -10.92
N GLY A 157 -16.20 -9.75 -9.81
CA GLY A 157 -16.53 -8.39 -9.43
C GLY A 157 -16.03 -7.35 -10.42
N LYS A 158 -16.75 -6.22 -10.49
CA LYS A 158 -16.45 -5.14 -11.44
C LYS A 158 -15.13 -4.43 -11.12
N ASN A 159 -14.76 -4.36 -9.85
CA ASN A 159 -13.59 -3.62 -9.39
C ASN A 159 -12.73 -4.52 -8.49
N ASP A 160 -11.41 -4.41 -8.64
CA ASP A 160 -10.42 -5.19 -7.90
C ASP A 160 -9.24 -4.35 -7.37
N ASP A 161 -9.38 -3.02 -7.40
CA ASP A 161 -8.30 -2.09 -7.03
C ASP A 161 -7.91 -2.21 -5.55
N ALA A 162 -8.88 -2.42 -4.64
CA ALA A 162 -8.59 -2.57 -3.21
C ALA A 162 -7.89 -3.91 -2.93
N PRO A 163 -8.40 -5.07 -3.40
CA PRO A 163 -7.69 -6.34 -3.29
C PRO A 163 -6.29 -6.33 -3.92
N ASP A 164 -6.10 -5.70 -5.09
CA ASP A 164 -4.78 -5.64 -5.72
C ASP A 164 -3.78 -4.82 -4.90
N SER A 165 -4.20 -3.64 -4.42
CA SER A 165 -3.41 -2.81 -3.52
C SER A 165 -3.05 -3.54 -2.22
N LEU A 166 -3.99 -4.32 -1.68
CA LEU A 166 -3.75 -5.17 -0.52
C LEU A 166 -2.70 -6.25 -0.80
N ALA A 167 -2.80 -6.95 -1.93
CA ALA A 167 -1.81 -7.95 -2.32
C ALA A 167 -0.41 -7.35 -2.46
N GLY A 168 -0.31 -6.17 -3.07
CA GLY A 168 0.93 -5.39 -3.14
C GLY A 168 1.50 -5.04 -1.75
N ALA A 169 0.66 -4.51 -0.86
CA ALA A 169 1.06 -4.15 0.51
C ALA A 169 1.50 -5.37 1.32
N PHE A 170 0.78 -6.49 1.22
CA PHE A 170 1.11 -7.72 1.92
C PHE A 170 2.45 -8.28 1.46
N LEU A 171 2.69 -8.35 0.14
CA LEU A 171 3.97 -8.79 -0.41
C LEU A 171 5.12 -7.88 0.03
N LEU A 172 4.92 -6.56 0.00
CA LEU A 172 5.87 -5.57 0.47
C LEU A 172 6.25 -5.82 1.94
N ALA A 173 5.27 -5.99 2.81
CA ALA A 173 5.49 -6.18 4.25
C ALA A 173 6.11 -7.54 4.60
N ARG A 174 5.80 -8.59 3.81
CA ARG A 174 6.33 -9.95 3.99
C ARG A 174 7.77 -10.08 3.49
N THR A 175 8.13 -9.33 2.45
CA THR A 175 9.49 -9.35 1.92
C THR A 175 10.48 -8.82 2.97
N LYS A 176 11.50 -9.60 3.31
CA LYS A 176 12.62 -9.15 4.15
C LYS A 176 13.36 -8.02 3.44
N SER A 177 12.90 -6.80 3.64
CA SER A 177 13.50 -5.61 3.05
C SER A 177 14.82 -5.33 3.77
N GLY A 178 15.90 -5.85 3.18
CA GLY A 178 17.29 -5.48 3.46
C GLY A 178 17.54 -4.03 3.04
N ILE A 179 16.82 -3.07 3.63
CA ILE A 179 17.15 -1.66 3.51
C ILE A 179 18.42 -1.45 4.31
N LYS A 180 19.58 -1.53 3.65
CA LYS A 180 20.83 -0.98 4.21
C LYS A 180 20.54 0.50 4.49
N ARG A 181 20.47 0.88 5.78
CA ARG A 181 20.40 2.28 6.18
C ARG A 181 21.60 3.00 5.56
N ARG A 182 21.41 3.71 4.45
CA ARG A 182 22.39 4.70 4.01
C ARG A 182 22.30 5.83 5.04
N LYS A 183 23.27 5.90 5.95
CA LYS A 183 23.50 7.08 6.77
C LYS A 183 23.64 8.24 5.79
N HIS A 184 22.61 9.10 5.69
CA HIS A 184 22.77 10.36 5.00
C HIS A 184 23.74 11.18 5.84
N HIS A 185 25.00 11.22 5.43
CA HIS A 185 25.91 12.27 5.84
C HIS A 185 25.34 13.57 5.28
N ILE A 186 24.57 14.28 6.11
CA ILE A 186 24.33 15.70 5.88
C ILE A 186 25.71 16.33 6.06
N ASN A 187 26.38 16.65 4.95
CA ASN A 187 27.58 17.48 5.03
C ASN A 187 27.14 18.83 5.62
N PRO A 188 27.64 19.24 6.80
CA PRO A 188 27.37 20.58 7.27
C PRO A 188 27.94 21.54 6.24
N VAL A 189 27.08 22.42 5.75
CA VAL A 189 27.43 23.54 4.86
C VAL A 189 28.68 24.19 5.46
N SER A 190 29.76 24.20 4.69
CA SER A 190 31.02 24.83 5.07
C SER A 190 30.72 26.26 5.50
N ARG A 191 30.92 26.55 6.79
CA ARG A 191 31.01 27.92 7.27
C ARG A 191 32.12 28.60 6.47
N ILE A 192 31.74 29.50 5.57
CA ILE A 192 32.62 30.47 4.97
C ILE A 192 33.26 31.21 6.14
N ARG A 193 34.55 30.95 6.40
CA ARG A 193 35.34 31.79 7.30
C ARG A 193 35.68 33.04 6.50
N HIS A 194 34.97 34.13 6.78
CA HIS A 194 35.54 35.46 6.56
C HIS A 194 36.57 35.67 7.66
N PHE A 195 37.84 35.83 7.27
CA PHE A 195 38.81 36.81 7.79
C PHE A 195 40.00 36.82 6.84
#